data_AF-A0A9N9CWC9-F1
#
_entry.id   AF-A0A9N9CWC9-F1
#
_cell.length_a   1.000
_cell.length_b   1.000
_cell.length_c   1.000
_cell.angle_alpha   90.00
_cell.angle_beta   90.00
_cell.angle_gamma   90.00
#
_symmetry.space_group_name_H-M   'P 1'
#
loop_
_entity.id
_entity.type
_entity.pdbx_description
1 polymer ?
#
loop_
_entity_poly.entity_id
_entity_poly.type
_entity_poly.pdbx_seq_one_letter_code
_entity_poly.pdbx_strand_id
1 'polypeptide(L)'
;STGIEKRLLKVNCLRQLDSKLDLQLHEKQLVHTLYFNHLSRLSNEKSIGQLLLNKIQAEIRTSAKIVSSSEITEFWKRKEESSYRKTLDGHTRKEKEYLSSLHLAKLQNDDDINKEFALIDVLIPGEDSKIVEDMNQTL
;
A
#
# COMPACT_ATOMS: atom_id res chain seq x y z
N SER A 1 -22.50 29.21 15.71
CA SER A 1 -22.41 27.96 14.93
C SER A 1 -23.81 27.42 14.71
N THR A 2 -24.25 27.38 13.45
CA THR A 2 -25.59 26.90 13.05
C THR A 2 -25.68 25.40 13.32
N GLY A 3 -26.88 24.89 13.64
CA GLY A 3 -27.07 23.45 13.94
C GLY A 3 -26.59 22.51 12.83
N ILE A 4 -26.56 23.00 11.58
CA ILE A 4 -26.08 22.32 10.38
C ILE A 4 -24.56 22.12 10.41
N GLU A 5 -23.81 23.17 10.77
CA GLU A 5 -22.35 23.15 10.81
C GLU A 5 -21.84 22.09 11.81
N LYS A 6 -22.46 22.04 12.99
CA LYS A 6 -22.17 21.01 14.00
C LYS A 6 -22.44 19.59 13.49
N ARG A 7 -23.45 19.41 12.65
CA ARG A 7 -23.82 18.10 12.08
C ARG A 7 -22.85 17.69 10.98
N LEU A 8 -22.44 18.61 10.11
CA LEU A 8 -21.41 18.37 9.10
C LEU A 8 -20.05 18.02 9.73
N LEU A 9 -19.67 18.74 10.79
CA LEU A 9 -18.47 18.41 11.58
C LEU A 9 -18.54 16.98 12.13
N LYS A 10 -19.68 16.58 12.69
CA LYS A 10 -19.86 15.23 13.24
C LYS A 10 -19.78 14.13 12.17
N VAL A 11 -20.33 14.36 10.98
CA VAL A 11 -20.17 13.46 9.83
C VAL A 11 -18.69 13.31 9.45
N ASN A 12 -17.94 14.41 9.41
CA ASN A 12 -16.52 14.38 9.09
C ASN A 12 -15.70 13.64 10.17
N CYS A 13 -16.02 13.84 11.46
CA CYS A 13 -15.40 13.09 12.55
C CYS A 13 -15.64 11.59 12.43
N LEU A 14 -16.88 11.15 12.17
CA LEU A 14 -17.21 9.73 12.03
C LEU A 14 -16.49 9.09 10.84
N ARG A 15 -16.36 9.79 9.71
CA ARG A 15 -15.56 9.33 8.56
C ARG A 15 -14.08 9.19 8.90
N GLN A 16 -13.54 10.10 9.71
CA GLN A 16 -12.15 10.00 10.16
C GLN A 16 -11.93 8.86 11.15
N LEU A 17 -12.90 8.58 12.02
CA LEU A 17 -12.83 7.44 12.94
C LEU A 17 -12.76 6.11 12.18
N ASP A 18 -13.59 5.93 11.15
CA ASP A 18 -13.59 4.68 10.36
C ASP A 18 -12.28 4.47 9.55
N SER A 19 -11.66 5.56 9.08
CA SER A 19 -10.45 5.50 8.24
C SER A 19 -9.13 5.49 9.01
N LYS A 20 -9.09 6.05 10.23
CA LYS A 20 -7.85 6.25 10.98
C LYS A 20 -7.68 5.32 12.18
N LEU A 21 -8.74 4.69 12.66
CA LEU A 21 -8.67 3.79 13.82
C LEU A 21 -8.84 2.34 13.38
N ASP A 22 -8.06 1.44 13.99
CA ASP A 22 -8.23 0.00 13.83
C ASP A 22 -9.36 -0.48 14.75
N LEU A 23 -10.59 -0.20 14.32
CA LEU A 23 -11.82 -0.55 15.03
C LEU A 23 -12.19 -2.02 14.78
N GLN A 24 -12.69 -2.68 15.82
CA GLN A 24 -13.28 -4.02 15.70
C GLN A 24 -14.58 -3.98 14.88
N LEU A 25 -15.01 -5.13 14.36
CA LEU A 25 -16.16 -5.20 13.44
C LEU A 25 -17.43 -4.58 14.05
N HIS A 26 -17.72 -4.88 15.31
CA HIS A 26 -18.89 -4.33 16.00
C HIS A 26 -18.80 -2.81 16.22
N GLU A 27 -17.59 -2.27 16.47
CA GLU A 27 -17.34 -0.83 16.60
C GLU A 27 -17.51 -0.12 15.24
N LYS A 28 -17.03 -0.74 14.15
CA LYS A 28 -17.25 -0.25 12.78
C LYS A 28 -18.74 -0.19 12.45
N GLN A 29 -19.51 -1.21 12.81
CA GLN A 29 -20.97 -1.21 12.62
C GLN A 29 -21.66 -0.07 13.37
N LEU A 30 -21.22 0.23 14.60
CA LEU A 30 -21.71 1.38 15.37
C LEU A 30 -21.37 2.71 14.70
N VAL A 31 -20.13 2.89 14.25
CA VAL A 31 -19.71 4.12 13.54
C VAL A 31 -20.50 4.32 12.25
N HIS A 32 -20.69 3.27 11.44
CA HIS A 32 -21.51 3.32 10.23
C HIS A 32 -22.97 3.66 10.53
N THR A 33 -23.54 3.10 11.60
CA THR A 33 -24.93 3.40 12.02
C THR A 33 -25.08 4.87 12.42
N LEU A 34 -24.16 5.39 13.23
CA LEU A 34 -24.15 6.80 13.62
C LEU A 34 -23.98 7.71 12.40
N TYR A 35 -23.07 7.35 11.50
CA TYR A 35 -22.79 8.09 10.28
C TYR A 35 -24.02 8.18 9.38
N PHE A 36 -24.67 7.03 9.12
CA PHE A 36 -25.91 6.96 8.35
C PHE A 36 -27.02 7.82 8.98
N ASN A 37 -27.25 7.69 10.29
CA ASN A 37 -28.26 8.48 11.00
C ASN A 37 -28.02 9.99 10.88
N HIS A 38 -26.76 10.42 10.89
CA HIS A 38 -26.42 11.83 10.71
C HIS A 38 -26.65 12.32 9.27
N LEU A 39 -26.29 11.51 8.26
CA LEU A 39 -26.59 11.84 6.87
C LEU A 39 -28.09 11.90 6.61
N SER A 40 -28.89 10.96 7.11
CA SER A 40 -30.36 10.97 6.95
C SER A 40 -31.01 12.19 7.60
N ARG A 41 -30.46 12.67 8.72
CA ARG A 41 -30.94 13.91 9.35
C ARG A 41 -30.61 15.12 8.51
N LEU A 42 -29.38 15.19 7.98
CA LEU A 42 -28.97 16.27 7.08
C LEU A 42 -29.80 16.27 5.80
N SER A 43 -30.11 15.12 5.21
CA SER A 43 -30.91 15.06 3.97
C SER A 43 -32.32 15.63 4.12
N ASN A 44 -32.83 15.73 5.34
CA ASN A 44 -34.15 16.26 5.65
C ASN A 44 -34.12 17.75 6.08
N GLU A 45 -32.94 18.36 6.16
CA GLU A 45 -32.79 19.77 6.54
C GLU A 45 -33.07 20.70 5.36
N LYS A 46 -34.14 21.49 5.46
CA LYS A 46 -34.60 22.43 4.41
C LYS A 46 -33.59 23.53 4.05
N SER A 47 -32.68 23.82 4.98
CA SER A 47 -31.65 24.85 4.86
C SER A 47 -30.41 24.40 4.07
N ILE A 48 -30.35 23.14 3.64
CA ILE A 48 -29.24 22.61 2.85
C ILE A 48 -29.46 22.91 1.36
N GLY A 49 -28.46 23.52 0.73
CA GLY A 49 -28.49 23.77 -0.72
C GLY A 49 -28.51 22.47 -1.55
N GLN A 50 -29.19 22.50 -2.70
CA GLN A 50 -29.44 21.32 -3.54
C GLN A 50 -28.17 20.53 -3.91
N LEU A 51 -27.07 21.21 -4.19
CA LEU A 51 -25.80 20.56 -4.52
C LEU A 51 -25.29 19.68 -3.36
N LEU A 52 -25.35 20.20 -2.14
CA LEU A 52 -24.92 19.48 -0.95
C LEU A 52 -25.91 18.35 -0.62
N LEU A 53 -27.21 18.58 -0.81
CA LEU A 53 -28.23 17.56 -0.67
C LEU A 53 -27.99 16.36 -1.60
N ASN A 54 -27.66 16.61 -2.87
CA ASN A 54 -27.34 15.55 -3.83
C ASN A 54 -26.13 14.71 -3.38
N LYS A 55 -25.08 15.37 -2.84
CA LYS A 55 -23.91 14.67 -2.28
C LYS A 55 -24.30 13.79 -1.09
N ILE A 56 -25.06 14.33 -0.14
CA ILE A 56 -25.56 13.59 1.04
C ILE A 56 -26.37 12.37 0.59
N GLN A 57 -27.27 12.53 -0.38
CA GLN A 57 -28.09 11.42 -0.90
C GLN A 57 -27.25 10.34 -1.60
N ALA A 58 -26.23 10.72 -2.37
CA ALA A 58 -25.31 9.76 -2.96
C ALA A 58 -24.55 8.98 -1.88
N GLU A 59 -24.11 9.66 -0.83
CA GLU A 59 -23.36 9.06 0.28
C GLU A 59 -24.24 8.13 1.14
N ILE A 60 -25.53 8.47 1.33
CA ILE A 60 -26.54 7.58 1.93
C ILE A 60 -26.69 6.28 1.12
N ARG A 61 -26.81 6.38 -0.21
CA ARG A 61 -26.94 5.20 -1.09
C ARG A 61 -25.71 4.30 -1.01
N THR A 62 -24.52 4.90 -1.04
CA THR A 62 -23.25 4.17 -0.90
C THR A 62 -23.15 3.49 0.46
N SER A 63 -23.48 4.20 1.54
CA SER A 63 -23.45 3.67 2.90
C SER A 63 -24.44 2.51 3.07
N ALA A 64 -25.66 2.63 2.53
CA ALA A 64 -26.65 1.57 2.57
C ALA A 64 -26.17 0.31 1.83
N LYS A 65 -25.55 0.48 0.64
CA LYS A 65 -24.96 -0.63 -0.12
C LYS A 65 -23.81 -1.31 0.64
N ILE A 66 -23.00 -0.54 1.36
CA ILE A 66 -21.88 -1.07 2.15
C ILE A 66 -22.41 -1.91 3.32
N VAL A 67 -23.41 -1.39 4.05
CA VAL A 67 -24.01 -2.07 5.21
C VAL A 67 -24.77 -3.33 4.81
N SER A 68 -25.43 -3.35 3.64
CA SER A 68 -26.19 -4.51 3.17
C SER A 68 -25.37 -5.54 2.38
N SER A 69 -24.11 -5.24 2.05
CA SER A 69 -23.27 -6.16 1.28
C SER A 69 -22.78 -7.32 2.17
N SER A 70 -23.16 -8.54 1.77
CA SER A 70 -22.65 -9.78 2.36
C SER A 70 -21.14 -9.92 2.17
N GLU A 71 -20.62 -9.53 1.01
CA GLU A 71 -19.19 -9.57 0.68
C GLU A 71 -18.36 -8.70 1.62
N ILE A 72 -18.85 -7.49 1.94
CA ILE A 72 -18.19 -6.59 2.89
C ILE A 72 -18.26 -7.15 4.31
N THR A 73 -19.40 -7.71 4.69
CA THR A 73 -19.57 -8.36 5.99
C THR A 73 -18.63 -9.55 6.16
N GLU A 74 -18.52 -10.40 5.13
CA GLU A 74 -17.57 -11.52 5.11
C GLU A 74 -16.12 -11.06 5.10
N PHE A 75 -15.79 -10.01 4.34
CA PHE A 75 -14.44 -9.43 4.32
C PHE A 75 -14.01 -9.02 5.73
N TRP A 76 -14.87 -8.32 6.48
CA TRP A 76 -14.54 -7.91 7.84
C TRP A 76 -14.45 -9.09 8.82
N LYS A 77 -15.32 -10.09 8.70
CA LYS A 77 -15.20 -11.34 9.48
C LYS A 77 -13.87 -12.03 9.22
N ARG A 78 -13.48 -12.19 7.95
CA ARG A 78 -12.19 -12.80 7.56
C ARG A 78 -10.98 -11.96 8.01
N LYS A 79 -11.13 -10.64 8.09
CA LYS A 79 -10.10 -9.72 8.59
C LYS A 79 -9.92 -9.83 10.11
N GLU A 80 -11.01 -9.95 10.85
CA GLU A 80 -11.00 -10.16 12.32
C GLU A 80 -10.51 -11.57 12.66
N GLU A 81 -10.88 -12.56 11.86
CA GLU A 81 -10.28 -13.89 11.91
C GLU A 81 -8.78 -13.79 11.59
N SER A 82 -7.96 -14.45 12.40
CA SER A 82 -6.51 -14.60 12.19
C SER A 82 -6.11 -15.12 10.79
N SER A 83 -7.08 -15.57 9.98
CA SER A 83 -6.93 -16.06 8.61
C SER A 83 -6.38 -15.00 7.63
N TYR A 84 -6.87 -13.76 7.66
CA TYR A 84 -6.35 -12.72 6.78
C TYR A 84 -4.91 -12.33 7.14
N ARG A 85 -4.61 -12.18 8.44
CA ARG A 85 -3.25 -11.88 8.91
C ARG A 85 -2.28 -13.01 8.55
N LYS A 86 -2.68 -14.28 8.73
CA LYS A 86 -1.89 -15.46 8.29
C LYS A 86 -1.64 -15.49 6.78
N THR A 87 -2.63 -15.12 5.98
CA THR A 87 -2.51 -15.07 4.52
C THR A 87 -1.53 -13.97 4.12
N LEU A 88 -1.66 -12.77 4.70
CA LEU A 88 -0.76 -11.64 4.47
C LEU A 88 0.67 -11.97 4.90
N ASP A 89 0.85 -12.53 6.11
CA ASP A 89 2.16 -12.98 6.61
C ASP A 89 2.79 -14.03 5.68
N GLY A 90 1.96 -14.93 5.12
CA GLY A 90 2.37 -15.89 4.11
C GLY A 90 2.87 -15.24 2.82
N HIS A 91 2.19 -14.21 2.33
CA HIS A 91 2.62 -13.44 1.16
C HIS A 91 3.92 -12.67 1.44
N THR A 92 4.02 -11.96 2.56
CA THR A 92 5.22 -11.22 2.95
C THR A 92 6.43 -12.14 3.14
N ARG A 93 6.24 -13.33 3.71
CA ARG A 93 7.32 -14.33 3.84
C ARG A 93 7.82 -14.79 2.48
N LYS A 94 6.92 -15.15 1.56
CA LYS A 94 7.28 -15.58 0.20
C LYS A 94 8.02 -14.49 -0.58
N GLU A 95 7.58 -13.24 -0.44
CA GLU A 95 8.25 -12.08 -1.05
C GLU A 95 9.67 -11.89 -0.51
N LYS A 96 9.85 -11.97 0.82
CA LYS A 96 11.18 -11.90 1.45
C LYS A 96 12.08 -13.04 1.01
N GLU A 97 11.55 -14.27 0.93
CA GLU A 97 12.29 -15.44 0.43
C GLU A 97 12.71 -15.22 -1.03
N TYR A 98 11.80 -14.81 -1.90
CA TYR A 98 12.10 -14.51 -3.30
C TYR A 98 13.18 -13.43 -3.45
N LEU A 99 13.04 -12.31 -2.72
CA LEU A 99 14.03 -11.22 -2.76
C LEU A 99 15.39 -11.66 -2.20
N SER A 100 15.40 -12.50 -1.15
CA SER A 100 16.63 -13.06 -0.60
C SER A 100 17.30 -14.02 -1.58
N SER A 101 16.53 -14.91 -2.22
CA SER A 101 17.03 -15.80 -3.27
C SER A 101 17.55 -15.03 -4.47
N LEU A 102 16.86 -13.97 -4.89
CA LEU A 102 17.30 -13.08 -5.96
C LEU A 102 18.61 -12.36 -5.59
N HIS A 103 18.75 -11.93 -4.34
CA HIS A 103 19.99 -11.32 -3.85
C HIS A 103 21.15 -12.32 -3.81
N LEU A 104 20.93 -13.54 -3.32
CA LEU A 104 21.93 -14.60 -3.31
C LEU A 104 22.38 -14.99 -4.73
N ALA A 105 21.44 -15.07 -5.68
CA ALA A 105 21.76 -15.33 -7.08
C ALA A 105 22.63 -14.21 -7.70
N LYS A 106 22.42 -12.95 -7.30
CA LYS A 106 23.29 -11.84 -7.72
C LYS A 106 24.69 -11.95 -7.12
N LEU A 107 24.81 -12.26 -5.84
CA LEU A 107 26.12 -12.46 -5.20
C LEU A 107 26.89 -13.64 -5.82
N GLN A 108 26.21 -14.74 -6.18
CA GLN A 108 26.85 -15.85 -6.89
C GLN A 108 27.36 -15.47 -8.28
N ASN A 109 26.58 -14.68 -9.02
CA ASN A 109 27.02 -14.16 -10.32
C ASN A 109 28.19 -13.17 -10.16
N ASP A 110 28.19 -12.32 -9.14
CA ASP A 110 29.28 -11.39 -8.86
C ASP A 110 30.56 -12.13 -8.42
N ASP A 111 30.43 -13.22 -7.66
CA ASP A 111 31.54 -14.12 -7.30
C ASP A 111 32.10 -14.89 -8.51
N ASP A 112 31.25 -15.30 -9.45
CA ASP A 112 31.67 -15.94 -10.70
C ASP A 112 32.37 -14.96 -11.64
N ILE A 113 31.90 -13.71 -11.74
CA ILE A 113 32.59 -12.62 -12.46
C ILE A 113 33.95 -12.35 -11.83
N ASN A 114 34.04 -12.26 -10.50
CA ASN A 114 35.32 -12.03 -9.81
C ASN A 114 36.32 -13.19 -9.94
N LYS A 115 35.84 -14.44 -10.07
CA LYS A 115 36.70 -15.60 -10.36
C LYS A 115 37.20 -15.62 -11.81
N GLU A 116 36.40 -15.16 -12.76
CA GLU A 116 36.80 -15.05 -14.17
C GLU A 116 37.91 -14.00 -14.37
N PHE A 117 37.85 -12.89 -13.62
CA PHE A 117 38.94 -11.89 -13.59
C PHE A 117 40.21 -12.37 -12.87
N ALA A 118 40.10 -13.18 -11.82
CA ALA A 118 41.26 -13.72 -11.11
C ALA A 118 42.07 -14.75 -11.93
N LEU A 119 41.45 -15.42 -12.90
CA LEU A 119 42.13 -16.37 -13.80
C LEU A 119 43.00 -15.68 -14.85
N ILE A 120 42.72 -14.42 -15.18
CA ILE A 120 43.51 -13.63 -16.15
C ILE A 120 44.85 -13.17 -15.53
N ASP A 121 44.88 -12.85 -14.23
CA ASP A 121 46.12 -12.46 -13.52
C ASP A 121 47.06 -13.65 -13.22
N VAL A 122 46.57 -14.89 -13.30
CA VAL A 122 47.38 -16.10 -13.06
C VAL A 122 48.04 -16.62 -14.35
N LEU A 123 47.60 -16.18 -15.53
CA LEU A 123 48.10 -16.67 -16.83
C LEU A 123 49.16 -15.78 -17.50
N ILE A 124 49.56 -14.65 -16.89
CA ILE A 124 50.74 -13.90 -17.35
C ILE A 124 51.82 -13.94 -16.25
N PRO A 125 52.67 -14.98 -16.21
CA PRO A 125 53.91 -14.89 -15.48
C PRO A 125 54.79 -13.85 -16.19
N GLY A 126 55.29 -12.89 -15.42
CA GLY A 126 55.86 -11.65 -15.94
C GLY A 126 56.83 -11.80 -17.10
N GLU A 127 56.71 -10.87 -18.04
CA GLU A 127 57.86 -10.36 -18.78
C GLU A 127 57.77 -8.83 -18.86
N ASP A 128 58.94 -8.25 -18.69
CA ASP A 128 59.22 -6.90 -18.27
C ASP A 128 58.68 -5.81 -19.22
N SER A 129 58.35 -4.68 -18.61
CA SER A 129 58.31 -3.37 -19.26
C SER A 129 59.55 -3.14 -20.13
N LYS A 130 59.39 -3.09 -21.46
CA LYS A 130 60.35 -2.40 -22.34
C LYS A 130 59.65 -1.52 -23.38
N ILE A 131 59.68 -0.23 -23.07
CA ILE A 131 60.09 0.89 -23.93
C ILE A 131 59.21 1.13 -25.18
N VAL A 132 58.31 2.10 -25.02
CA VAL A 132 57.90 3.03 -26.08
C VAL A 132 59.09 3.97 -26.38
N GLU A 133 59.25 4.31 -27.66
CA GLU A 133 60.25 5.20 -28.31
C GLU A 133 61.37 4.44 -29.05
N ASP A 134 61.32 4.39 -30.39
CA ASP A 134 61.74 5.49 -31.26
C ASP A 134 61.47 5.18 -32.77
N MET A 135 61.53 6.23 -33.59
CA MET A 135 61.51 6.30 -35.06
C MET A 135 60.22 6.78 -35.74
N ASN A 136 60.04 8.09 -35.59
CA ASN A 136 59.61 9.05 -36.61
C ASN A 136 60.07 8.76 -38.06
N GLN A 137 59.27 9.29 -38.99
CA GLN A 137 59.65 9.87 -40.31
C GLN A 137 59.92 8.94 -41.51
N THR A 138 58.97 9.04 -42.46
CA THR A 138 59.18 9.33 -43.89
C THR A 138 60.12 8.42 -44.70
N LEU A 139 59.52 7.54 -45.53
CA LEU A 139 59.65 7.54 -47.00
C LEU A 139 58.57 6.64 -47.63
#